data_AF-A0AAD9MZS6-F1
#
_entry.id   AF-A0AAD9MZS6-F1
#
_cell.length_a   1.000
_cell.length_b   1.000
_cell.length_c   1.000
_cell.angle_alpha   90.00
_cell.angle_beta   90.00
_cell.angle_gamma   90.00
#
_symmetry.space_group_name_H-M   'P 1'
#
loop_
_entity.id
_entity.type
_entity.pdbx_description
1 polymer ?
#
loop_
_entity_poly.entity_id
_entity_poly.type
_entity_poly.pdbx_seq_one_letter_code
_entity_poly.pdbx_strand_id
1 'polypeptide(L)'
;MDFDPNDKGSKRFYGKSLPFDVKKTYQHPYVDLLTVEQAMGDFAVFIDWFKTSVGAKDNPVIAFGGSYGGMLSAYMRFKYPNLISGSIAASAPIYLTAGVSSRRFFFEDVTQDFKTALSGCADGVRQGFRQMFNVISKGKQGLQQISEVFNLCSPLTQRQHVEHLVGWIRNAFTYLAMLDYPYPTVFMSPLPGHPVKNYDQTTTT
;
A
#
# COMPACT_ATOMS: atom_id res chain seq x y z
N MET A 1 -22.47 1.56 19.08
CA MET A 1 -21.04 1.73 18.82
C MET A 1 -20.57 2.74 19.84
N ASP A 2 -19.85 2.28 20.87
CA ASP A 2 -19.26 3.18 21.84
C ASP A 2 -18.03 3.83 21.19
N PHE A 3 -18.08 5.15 21.09
CA PHE A 3 -16.99 5.95 20.59
C PHE A 3 -15.90 6.00 21.67
N ASP A 4 -14.72 5.41 21.42
CA ASP A 4 -13.56 5.58 22.32
C ASP A 4 -12.96 6.98 22.08
N PRO A 5 -13.04 7.91 23.05
CA PRO A 5 -12.51 9.25 22.91
C PRO A 5 -10.97 9.30 22.77
N ASN A 6 -10.28 8.18 22.98
CA ASN A 6 -8.83 8.05 22.76
C ASN A 6 -8.48 7.58 21.34
N ASP A 7 -9.44 7.11 20.56
CA ASP A 7 -9.25 6.66 19.19
C ASP A 7 -9.66 7.74 18.18
N LYS A 8 -8.86 8.81 18.16
CA LYS A 8 -9.17 10.05 17.43
C LYS A 8 -8.88 9.88 15.93
N GLY A 9 -9.86 9.42 15.17
CA GLY A 9 -9.84 9.45 13.71
C GLY A 9 -9.25 8.22 13.02
N SER A 10 -9.17 7.09 13.72
CA SER A 10 -8.77 5.83 13.08
C SER A 10 -9.93 5.22 12.29
N LYS A 11 -9.58 4.53 11.19
CA LYS A 11 -10.54 3.92 10.29
C LYS A 11 -11.11 2.65 10.93
N ARG A 12 -12.44 2.48 10.91
CA ARG A 12 -13.09 1.23 11.32
C ARG A 12 -12.41 -0.01 10.71
N PHE A 13 -12.29 -1.08 11.50
CA PHE A 13 -11.61 -2.34 11.20
C PHE A 13 -10.07 -2.28 11.14
N TYR A 14 -9.44 -1.17 11.55
CA TYR A 14 -7.98 -1.06 11.61
C TYR A 14 -7.52 -0.71 13.03
N GLY A 15 -6.38 -1.26 13.42
CA GLY A 15 -5.79 -1.01 14.73
C GLY A 15 -6.75 -1.40 15.87
N LYS A 16 -7.10 -0.42 16.70
CA LYS A 16 -8.01 -0.61 17.84
C LYS A 16 -9.48 -0.31 17.51
N SER A 17 -9.78 0.23 16.34
CA SER A 17 -11.11 0.67 15.92
C SER A 17 -11.95 -0.49 15.38
N LEU A 18 -12.19 -1.51 16.20
CA LEU A 18 -12.95 -2.69 15.79
C LEU A 18 -14.41 -2.55 16.22
N PRO A 19 -15.38 -2.55 15.29
CA PRO A 19 -16.80 -2.43 15.66
C PRO A 19 -17.33 -3.61 16.49
N PHE A 20 -16.64 -4.75 16.44
CA PHE A 20 -16.96 -5.99 17.14
C PHE A 20 -15.70 -6.64 17.70
N ASP A 21 -15.86 -7.67 18.53
CA ASP A 21 -14.76 -8.49 19.03
C ASP A 21 -13.80 -8.94 17.92
N VAL A 22 -12.50 -8.91 18.19
CA VAL A 22 -11.45 -9.28 17.21
C VAL A 22 -11.66 -10.66 16.56
N LYS A 23 -12.26 -11.60 17.30
CA LYS A 23 -12.56 -12.95 16.80
C LYS A 23 -13.70 -12.97 15.78
N LYS A 24 -14.61 -11.99 15.82
CA LYS A 24 -15.84 -11.94 15.01
C LYS A 24 -15.79 -10.87 13.93
N THR A 25 -15.10 -9.76 14.18
CA THR A 25 -15.19 -8.56 13.33
C THR A 25 -14.84 -8.84 11.86
N TYR A 26 -13.92 -9.75 11.57
CA TYR A 26 -13.52 -10.08 10.20
C TYR A 26 -14.32 -11.22 9.56
N GLN A 27 -15.39 -11.69 10.20
CA GLN A 27 -16.26 -12.75 9.69
C GLN A 27 -17.56 -12.15 9.13
N HIS A 28 -18.17 -12.81 8.16
CA HIS A 28 -19.53 -12.46 7.75
C HIS A 28 -20.53 -12.75 8.89
N PRO A 29 -21.56 -11.90 9.08
CA PRO A 29 -21.87 -10.69 8.30
C PRO A 29 -21.18 -9.40 8.82
N TYR A 30 -20.36 -9.49 9.87
CA TYR A 30 -19.77 -8.32 10.52
C TYR A 30 -18.83 -7.52 9.62
N VAL A 31 -18.02 -8.22 8.81
CA VAL A 31 -17.09 -7.60 7.85
C VAL A 31 -17.82 -6.79 6.78
N ASP A 32 -19.12 -7.00 6.58
CA ASP A 32 -19.91 -6.26 5.59
C ASP A 32 -20.04 -4.77 5.95
N LEU A 33 -19.76 -4.38 7.20
CA LEU A 33 -19.69 -2.98 7.62
C LEU A 33 -18.35 -2.29 7.29
N LEU A 34 -17.39 -3.02 6.71
CA LEU A 34 -16.11 -2.48 6.24
C LEU A 34 -16.27 -1.88 4.83
N THR A 35 -16.92 -0.72 4.75
CA THR A 35 -17.07 0.02 3.48
C THR A 35 -16.52 1.45 3.56
N VAL A 36 -16.32 2.06 2.40
CA VAL A 36 -15.84 3.45 2.27
C VAL A 36 -16.89 4.41 2.83
N GLU A 37 -18.17 4.21 2.48
CA GLU A 37 -19.33 5.00 2.90
C GLU A 37 -19.46 5.02 4.42
N GLN A 38 -19.32 3.85 5.02
CA GLN A 38 -19.37 3.64 6.45
C GLN A 38 -18.23 4.36 7.19
N ALA A 39 -16.98 4.25 6.69
CA ALA A 39 -15.85 4.99 7.25
C ALA A 39 -16.01 6.52 7.11
N MET A 40 -16.56 7.00 6.00
CA MET A 40 -16.87 8.42 5.83
C MET A 40 -17.98 8.88 6.80
N GLY A 41 -18.99 8.03 7.03
CA GLY A 41 -20.02 8.27 8.04
C GLY A 41 -19.44 8.45 9.44
N ASP A 42 -18.46 7.61 9.83
CA ASP A 42 -17.77 7.74 11.12
C ASP A 42 -17.08 9.10 11.26
N PHE A 43 -16.35 9.52 10.23
CA PHE A 43 -15.68 10.82 10.25
C PHE A 43 -16.68 11.98 10.30
N ALA A 44 -17.79 11.89 9.58
CA ALA A 44 -18.82 12.93 9.60
C ALA A 44 -19.42 13.10 11.01
N VAL A 45 -19.80 12.00 11.66
CA VAL A 45 -20.34 12.02 13.04
C VAL A 45 -19.29 12.50 14.03
N PHE A 46 -18.04 12.03 13.90
CA PHE A 46 -16.95 12.47 14.76
C PHE A 46 -16.68 13.98 14.65
N ILE A 47 -16.64 14.52 13.44
CA ILE A 47 -16.40 15.95 13.22
C ILE A 47 -17.49 16.80 13.87
N ASP A 48 -18.77 16.43 13.68
CA ASP A 48 -19.89 17.14 14.28
C ASP A 48 -19.85 17.11 15.81
N TRP A 49 -19.62 15.91 16.37
CA TRP A 49 -19.45 15.73 17.82
C TRP A 49 -18.26 16.53 18.36
N PHE A 50 -17.10 16.46 17.70
CA PHE A 50 -15.87 17.09 18.15
C PHE A 50 -15.98 18.62 18.11
N LYS A 51 -16.51 19.18 17.01
CA LYS A 51 -16.75 20.62 16.91
C LYS A 51 -17.72 21.10 17.99
N THR A 52 -18.74 20.31 18.31
CA THR A 52 -19.67 20.62 19.39
C THR A 52 -19.00 20.55 20.76
N SER A 53 -18.21 19.51 21.03
CA SER A 53 -17.60 19.30 22.35
C SER A 53 -16.52 20.33 22.69
N VAL A 54 -15.88 20.92 21.68
CA VAL A 54 -14.87 21.99 21.85
C VAL A 54 -15.39 23.41 21.57
N GLY A 55 -16.70 23.58 21.31
CA GLY A 55 -17.28 24.89 21.05
C GLY A 55 -16.84 25.55 19.74
N ALA A 56 -16.44 24.75 18.74
CA ALA A 56 -15.85 25.19 17.48
C ALA A 56 -16.80 24.94 16.27
N LYS A 57 -18.12 25.08 16.46
CA LYS A 57 -19.13 24.75 15.44
C LYS A 57 -18.96 25.50 14.11
N ASP A 58 -18.47 26.74 14.15
CA ASP A 58 -18.32 27.56 12.95
C ASP A 58 -16.92 27.44 12.31
N ASN A 59 -16.00 26.70 12.93
CA ASN A 59 -14.64 26.59 12.42
C ASN A 59 -14.58 25.74 11.14
N PRO A 60 -13.84 26.17 10.10
CA PRO A 60 -13.64 25.36 8.89
C PRO A 60 -12.81 24.11 9.21
N VAL A 61 -13.09 23.03 8.48
CA VAL A 61 -12.36 21.75 8.61
C VAL A 61 -11.68 21.42 7.30
N ILE A 62 -10.38 21.12 7.36
CA ILE A 62 -9.62 20.65 6.20
C ILE A 62 -9.29 19.17 6.41
N ALA A 63 -9.65 18.34 5.43
CA ALA A 63 -9.31 16.93 5.42
C ALA A 63 -7.90 16.71 4.85
N PHE A 64 -7.13 15.81 5.45
CA PHE A 64 -5.80 15.43 4.98
C PHE A 64 -5.71 13.92 4.85
N GLY A 65 -5.01 13.43 3.83
CA GLY A 65 -4.71 12.01 3.73
C GLY A 65 -3.75 11.68 2.60
N GLY A 66 -3.01 10.59 2.78
CA GLY A 66 -2.13 9.99 1.78
C GLY A 66 -2.67 8.65 1.28
N SER A 67 -2.40 8.28 0.03
CA SER A 67 -2.80 6.98 -0.54
C SER A 67 -4.32 6.77 -0.43
N TYR A 68 -4.78 5.63 0.09
CA TYR A 68 -6.20 5.39 0.38
C TYR A 68 -6.81 6.42 1.34
N GLY A 69 -6.04 6.92 2.32
CA GLY A 69 -6.46 8.04 3.15
C GLY A 69 -6.65 9.34 2.35
N GLY A 70 -5.85 9.55 1.30
CA GLY A 70 -6.03 10.66 0.37
C GLY A 70 -7.31 10.53 -0.46
N MET A 71 -7.67 9.31 -0.86
CA MET A 71 -8.97 9.05 -1.48
C MET A 71 -10.11 9.42 -0.52
N LEU A 72 -10.04 8.97 0.74
CA LEU A 72 -11.04 9.34 1.75
C LEU A 72 -11.10 10.85 1.98
N SER A 73 -9.96 11.54 2.05
CA SER A 73 -9.88 13.00 2.18
C SER A 73 -10.65 13.71 1.04
N ALA A 74 -10.41 13.31 -0.21
CA ALA A 74 -11.14 13.83 -1.36
C ALA A 74 -12.64 13.50 -1.31
N TYR A 75 -12.98 12.24 -1.00
CA TYR A 75 -14.37 11.78 -0.95
C TYR A 75 -15.17 12.48 0.15
N MET A 76 -14.56 12.74 1.31
CA MET A 76 -15.16 13.51 2.39
C MET A 76 -15.50 14.93 1.94
N ARG A 77 -14.60 15.61 1.20
CA ARG A 77 -14.91 16.93 0.62
C ARG A 77 -16.04 16.86 -0.41
N PHE A 78 -16.09 15.83 -1.26
CA PHE A 78 -17.16 15.68 -2.25
C PHE A 78 -18.52 15.33 -1.66
N LYS A 79 -18.56 14.47 -0.64
CA LYS A 79 -19.81 13.93 -0.07
C LYS A 79 -20.33 14.71 1.13
N TYR A 80 -19.45 15.35 1.90
CA TYR A 80 -19.79 16.15 3.07
C TYR A 80 -19.23 17.58 2.95
N PRO A 81 -19.53 18.34 1.87
CA PRO A 81 -19.01 19.69 1.68
C PRO A 81 -19.50 20.69 2.75
N ASN A 82 -20.59 20.35 3.45
CA ASN A 82 -21.10 21.09 4.60
C ASN A 82 -20.24 20.93 5.87
N LEU A 83 -19.47 19.84 5.98
CA LEU A 83 -18.56 19.58 7.11
C LEU A 83 -17.11 19.92 6.77
N ILE A 84 -16.68 19.59 5.54
CA ILE A 84 -15.29 19.71 5.10
C ILE A 84 -15.17 20.91 4.17
N SER A 85 -14.46 21.95 4.59
CA SER A 85 -14.22 23.17 3.82
C SER A 85 -13.21 22.97 2.68
N GLY A 86 -12.28 22.03 2.83
CA GLY A 86 -11.27 21.70 1.82
C GLY A 86 -10.57 20.38 2.11
N SER A 87 -9.82 19.85 1.13
CA SER A 87 -9.12 18.58 1.28
C SER A 87 -7.77 18.59 0.59
N ILE A 88 -6.75 18.03 1.25
CA ILE A 88 -5.46 17.66 0.64
C ILE A 88 -5.43 16.14 0.52
N ALA A 89 -5.40 15.68 -0.74
CA ALA A 89 -5.44 14.27 -1.13
C ALA A 89 -4.10 13.88 -1.77
N ALA A 90 -3.10 13.60 -0.93
CA ALA A 90 -1.75 13.31 -1.39
C ALA A 90 -1.65 11.90 -1.98
N SER A 91 -1.14 11.79 -3.20
CA SER A 91 -0.92 10.51 -3.90
C SER A 91 -2.14 9.58 -3.86
N ALA A 92 -3.35 10.13 -4.05
CA ALA A 92 -4.61 9.40 -3.96
C ALA A 92 -4.98 8.75 -5.30
N PRO A 93 -4.98 7.40 -5.42
CA PRO A 93 -5.17 6.71 -6.71
C PRO A 93 -6.66 6.56 -7.08
N ILE A 94 -7.43 7.66 -7.05
CA ILE A 94 -8.90 7.65 -7.27
C ILE A 94 -9.27 6.98 -8.60
N TYR A 95 -8.66 7.39 -9.72
CA TYR A 95 -8.97 6.83 -11.04
C TYR A 95 -8.59 5.36 -11.21
N LEU A 96 -7.50 4.92 -10.57
CA LEU A 96 -7.10 3.52 -10.57
C LEU A 96 -8.16 2.68 -9.86
N THR A 97 -8.58 3.08 -8.66
CA THR A 97 -9.56 2.34 -7.87
C THR A 97 -10.98 2.39 -8.46
N ALA A 98 -11.30 3.43 -9.22
CA ALA A 98 -12.56 3.54 -9.97
C ALA A 98 -12.57 2.68 -11.25
N GLY A 99 -11.45 2.04 -11.62
CA GLY A 99 -11.37 1.21 -12.83
C GLY A 99 -11.33 2.00 -14.13
N VAL A 100 -11.04 3.31 -14.08
CA VAL A 100 -10.99 4.20 -15.24
C VAL A 100 -9.60 4.22 -15.90
N SER A 101 -8.56 3.88 -15.15
CA SER A 101 -7.18 3.81 -15.65
C SER A 101 -6.83 2.44 -16.23
N SER A 102 -5.83 2.40 -17.13
CA SER A 102 -5.21 1.16 -17.59
C SER A 102 -4.73 0.30 -16.41
N ARG A 103 -4.89 -1.02 -16.46
CA ARG A 103 -4.35 -1.90 -15.41
C ARG A 103 -2.82 -2.04 -15.45
N ARG A 104 -2.17 -1.52 -16.50
CA ARG A 104 -0.73 -1.69 -16.75
C ARG A 104 0.13 -0.58 -16.18
N PHE A 105 -0.42 0.64 -16.04
CA PHE A 105 0.39 1.83 -15.76
C PHE A 105 1.24 1.65 -14.50
N PHE A 106 0.70 1.02 -13.44
CA PHE A 106 1.39 0.92 -12.16
C PHE A 106 2.76 0.24 -12.28
N PHE A 107 2.85 -0.92 -12.95
CA PHE A 107 4.13 -1.61 -13.10
C PHE A 107 4.99 -1.03 -14.23
N GLU A 108 4.39 -0.28 -15.17
CA GLU A 108 5.13 0.47 -16.19
C GLU A 108 5.86 1.66 -15.54
N ASP A 109 5.21 2.36 -14.61
CA ASP A 109 5.78 3.47 -13.83
C ASP A 109 6.86 2.96 -12.85
N VAL A 110 6.61 1.87 -12.12
CA VAL A 110 7.66 1.21 -11.31
C VAL A 110 8.87 0.85 -12.18
N THR A 111 8.65 0.31 -13.38
CA THR A 111 9.76 0.01 -14.30
C THR A 111 10.50 1.30 -14.71
N GLN A 112 9.77 2.40 -14.89
CA GLN A 112 10.33 3.68 -15.30
C GLN A 112 11.19 4.32 -14.21
N ASP A 113 10.83 4.16 -12.93
CA ASP A 113 11.65 4.63 -11.81
C ASP A 113 13.05 4.00 -11.84
N PHE A 114 13.12 2.68 -11.97
CA PHE A 114 14.39 1.95 -12.04
C PHE A 114 15.18 2.24 -13.32
N LYS A 115 14.51 2.46 -14.46
CA LYS A 115 15.18 2.90 -15.71
C LYS A 115 15.85 4.26 -15.54
N THR A 116 15.19 5.16 -14.83
CA THR A 116 15.64 6.56 -14.69
C THR A 116 16.72 6.68 -13.63
N ALA A 117 16.61 5.93 -12.54
CA ALA A 117 17.54 5.99 -11.42
C ALA A 117 18.91 5.35 -11.74
N LEU A 118 18.95 4.24 -12.49
CA LEU A 118 20.17 3.50 -12.77
C LEU A 118 20.16 2.92 -14.20
N SER A 119 21.11 3.38 -15.02
CA SER A 119 21.26 2.91 -16.42
C SER A 119 21.46 1.39 -16.47
N GLY A 120 20.70 0.71 -17.35
CA GLY A 120 20.77 -0.74 -17.52
C GLY A 120 20.06 -1.57 -16.44
N CYS A 121 19.61 -0.97 -15.33
CA CYS A 121 18.99 -1.70 -14.22
C CYS A 121 17.74 -2.48 -14.66
N ALA A 122 16.78 -1.81 -15.32
CA ALA A 122 15.57 -2.46 -15.78
C ALA A 122 15.83 -3.61 -16.78
N ASP A 123 16.89 -3.52 -17.58
CA ASP A 123 17.28 -4.59 -18.49
C ASP A 123 17.95 -5.75 -17.74
N GLY A 124 18.78 -5.46 -16.74
CA GLY A 124 19.33 -6.46 -15.82
C GLY A 124 18.22 -7.24 -15.11
N VAL A 125 17.19 -6.54 -14.60
CA VAL A 125 16.02 -7.18 -13.98
C VAL A 125 15.28 -8.07 -14.97
N ARG A 126 15.02 -7.60 -16.20
CA ARG A 126 14.40 -8.44 -17.26
C ARG A 126 15.23 -9.68 -17.57
N GLN A 127 16.55 -9.53 -17.67
CA GLN A 127 17.45 -10.66 -17.92
C GLN A 127 17.45 -11.65 -16.76
N GLY A 128 17.46 -11.16 -15.51
CA GLY A 128 17.35 -11.99 -14.31
C GLY A 128 16.07 -12.83 -14.30
N PHE A 129 14.91 -12.23 -14.57
CA PHE A 129 13.66 -12.98 -14.70
C PHE A 129 13.70 -14.01 -15.84
N ARG A 130 14.25 -13.67 -17.01
CA ARG A 130 14.40 -14.63 -18.13
C ARG A 130 15.29 -15.83 -17.74
N GLN A 131 16.43 -15.57 -17.09
CA GLN A 131 17.31 -16.63 -16.61
C GLN A 131 16.62 -17.51 -15.58
N MET A 132 15.90 -16.90 -14.63
CA MET A 132 15.13 -17.64 -13.63
C MET A 132 14.12 -18.58 -14.27
N PHE A 133 13.33 -18.11 -15.24
CA PHE A 133 12.35 -18.96 -15.94
C PHE A 133 13.00 -20.06 -16.79
N ASN A 134 14.15 -19.80 -17.40
CA ASN A 134 14.93 -20.82 -18.13
C ASN A 134 15.49 -21.90 -17.21
N VAL A 135 15.84 -21.56 -15.96
CA VAL A 135 16.27 -22.55 -14.97
C VAL A 135 15.05 -23.36 -14.51
N ILE A 136 13.95 -22.70 -14.18
CA ILE A 136 12.70 -23.35 -13.74
C ILE A 136 12.18 -24.36 -14.77
N SER A 137 12.34 -24.10 -16.08
CA SER A 137 11.89 -25.02 -17.13
C SER A 137 12.62 -26.37 -17.14
N LYS A 138 13.71 -26.54 -16.37
CA LYS A 138 14.40 -27.82 -16.15
C LYS A 138 13.71 -28.74 -15.14
N GLY A 139 12.51 -28.39 -14.67
CA GLY A 139 11.72 -29.20 -13.74
C GLY A 139 12.29 -29.18 -12.31
N LYS A 140 12.24 -30.32 -11.61
CA LYS A 140 12.60 -30.41 -10.18
C LYS A 140 14.01 -29.89 -9.87
N GLN A 141 14.99 -30.19 -10.73
CA GLN A 141 16.36 -29.71 -10.57
C GLN A 141 16.44 -28.18 -10.69
N GLY A 142 15.70 -27.60 -11.63
CA GLY A 142 15.62 -26.15 -11.81
C GLY A 142 14.98 -25.44 -10.61
N LEU A 143 13.90 -26.01 -10.08
CA LEU A 143 13.23 -25.49 -8.88
C LEU A 143 14.15 -25.54 -7.65
N GLN A 144 14.89 -26.63 -7.47
CA GLN A 144 15.89 -26.74 -6.42
C GLN A 144 17.00 -25.70 -6.58
N GLN A 145 17.54 -25.55 -7.80
CA GLN A 145 18.56 -24.55 -8.10
C GLN A 145 18.10 -23.12 -7.77
N ILE A 146 16.88 -22.73 -8.15
CA ILE A 146 16.33 -21.41 -7.79
C ILE A 146 16.13 -21.28 -6.28
N SER A 147 15.72 -22.36 -5.60
CA SER A 147 15.57 -22.34 -4.14
C SER A 147 16.89 -22.06 -3.43
N GLU A 148 17.98 -22.65 -3.92
CA GLU A 148 19.34 -22.45 -3.41
C GLU A 148 19.86 -21.03 -3.75
N VAL A 149 19.69 -20.58 -5.00
CA VAL A 149 20.13 -19.24 -5.44
C VAL A 149 19.47 -18.12 -4.65
N PHE A 150 18.16 -18.23 -4.37
CA PHE A 150 17.44 -17.25 -3.57
C PHE A 150 17.50 -17.51 -2.06
N ASN A 151 18.23 -18.55 -1.63
CA ASN A 151 18.34 -18.99 -0.24
C ASN A 151 16.97 -19.08 0.47
N LEU A 152 16.01 -19.74 -0.18
CA LEU A 152 14.64 -19.82 0.31
C LEU A 152 14.56 -20.73 1.54
N CYS A 153 13.81 -20.31 2.56
CA CYS A 153 13.55 -21.13 3.75
C CYS A 153 12.75 -22.42 3.44
N SER A 154 12.02 -22.43 2.33
CA SER A 154 11.26 -23.60 1.86
C SER A 154 11.47 -23.77 0.37
N PRO A 155 11.78 -24.99 -0.10
CA PRO A 155 12.08 -25.21 -1.51
C PRO A 155 10.85 -25.04 -2.39
N LEU A 156 11.08 -24.61 -3.63
CA LEU A 156 10.07 -24.58 -4.67
C LEU A 156 9.76 -26.02 -5.11
N THR A 157 8.49 -26.41 -5.02
CA THR A 157 8.04 -27.77 -5.38
C THR A 157 6.97 -27.77 -6.46
N GLN A 158 6.22 -26.67 -6.59
CA GLN A 158 5.08 -26.56 -7.49
C GLN A 158 4.97 -25.16 -8.10
N ARG A 159 4.22 -25.05 -9.19
CA ARG A 159 4.02 -23.81 -9.96
C ARG A 159 3.56 -22.64 -9.10
N GLN A 160 2.67 -22.87 -8.16
CA GLN A 160 2.16 -21.83 -7.25
C GLN A 160 3.27 -21.18 -6.41
N HIS A 161 4.30 -21.93 -6.03
CA HIS A 161 5.44 -21.40 -5.27
C HIS A 161 6.30 -20.48 -6.16
N VAL A 162 6.44 -20.83 -7.45
CA VAL A 162 7.13 -19.98 -8.43
C VAL A 162 6.36 -18.68 -8.65
N GLU A 163 5.04 -18.76 -8.84
CA GLU A 163 4.18 -17.57 -9.01
C GLU A 163 4.23 -16.66 -7.77
N HIS A 164 4.25 -17.26 -6.58
CA HIS A 164 4.43 -16.54 -5.32
C HIS A 164 5.80 -15.85 -5.24
N LEU A 165 6.90 -16.57 -5.56
CA LEU A 165 8.25 -15.99 -5.58
C LEU A 165 8.35 -14.81 -6.55
N VAL A 166 7.82 -14.96 -7.77
CA VAL A 166 7.77 -13.88 -8.76
C VAL A 166 7.00 -12.67 -8.22
N GLY A 167 5.85 -12.92 -7.58
CA GLY A 167 5.06 -11.88 -6.93
C GLY A 167 5.81 -11.17 -5.80
N TRP A 168 6.53 -11.93 -4.97
CA TRP A 168 7.35 -11.43 -3.87
C TRP A 168 8.51 -10.56 -4.38
N ILE A 169 9.25 -11.03 -5.38
CA ILE A 169 10.34 -10.26 -6.02
C ILE A 169 9.78 -8.95 -6.62
N ARG A 170 8.69 -9.04 -7.40
CA ARG A 170 8.04 -7.84 -7.98
C ARG A 170 7.59 -6.84 -6.91
N ASN A 171 7.11 -7.34 -5.77
CA ASN A 171 6.69 -6.49 -4.66
C ASN A 171 7.88 -5.73 -4.05
N ALA A 172 9.09 -6.31 -4.02
CA ALA A 172 10.28 -5.59 -3.57
C ALA A 172 10.55 -4.33 -4.42
N PHE A 173 10.49 -4.44 -5.75
CA PHE A 173 10.61 -3.28 -6.65
C PHE A 173 9.50 -2.24 -6.42
N THR A 174 8.28 -2.70 -6.16
CA THR A 174 7.14 -1.82 -5.85
C THR A 174 7.39 -1.02 -4.57
N TYR A 175 7.88 -1.67 -3.51
CA TYR A 175 8.18 -1.02 -2.24
C TYR A 175 9.30 0.01 -2.38
N LEU A 176 10.37 -0.32 -3.09
CA LEU A 176 11.48 0.60 -3.33
C LEU A 176 11.02 1.84 -4.12
N ALA A 177 10.24 1.65 -5.19
CA ALA A 177 9.68 2.75 -5.99
C ALA A 177 8.75 3.65 -5.16
N MET A 178 7.81 3.07 -4.39
CA MET A 178 6.88 3.82 -3.56
C MET A 178 7.57 4.60 -2.43
N LEU A 179 8.75 4.16 -2.00
CA LEU A 179 9.48 4.71 -0.86
C LEU A 179 10.81 5.35 -1.28
N ASP A 180 10.94 5.80 -2.53
CA ASP A 180 12.17 6.42 -3.07
C ASP A 180 12.41 7.85 -2.56
N TYR A 181 12.41 8.02 -1.23
CA TYR A 181 12.63 9.29 -0.57
C TYR A 181 14.10 9.71 -0.64
N PRO A 182 14.41 11.03 -0.66
CA PRO A 182 15.79 11.52 -0.72
C PRO A 182 16.56 11.40 0.61
N TYR A 183 15.95 10.80 1.63
CA TYR A 183 16.53 10.61 2.96
C TYR A 183 16.02 9.29 3.57
N PRO A 184 16.70 8.75 4.60
CA PRO A 184 16.28 7.51 5.24
C PRO A 184 14.87 7.58 5.84
N THR A 185 14.09 6.51 5.69
CA THR A 185 12.72 6.43 6.23
C THR A 185 12.45 5.09 6.91
N VAL A 186 11.45 5.08 7.78
CA VAL A 186 11.01 3.88 8.55
C VAL A 186 9.50 3.65 8.44
N PHE A 187 8.89 4.04 7.32
CA PHE A 187 7.44 4.02 7.18
C PHE A 187 6.87 2.60 7.09
N MET A 188 7.26 1.83 6.05
CA MET A 188 6.88 0.42 5.93
C MET A 188 8.01 -0.53 6.31
N SER A 189 9.25 -0.08 6.12
CA SER A 189 10.49 -0.76 6.46
C SER A 189 11.58 0.31 6.60
N PRO A 190 12.64 0.08 7.38
CA PRO A 190 13.85 0.88 7.31
C PRO A 190 14.42 0.84 5.89
N LEU A 191 14.56 1.99 5.25
CA LEU A 191 15.18 2.16 3.94
C LEU A 191 16.14 3.37 3.97
N PRO A 192 17.27 3.30 3.24
CA PRO A 192 18.16 4.44 3.08
C PRO A 192 17.51 5.54 2.23
N GLY A 193 18.14 6.71 2.14
CA GLY A 193 17.78 7.69 1.11
C GLY A 193 18.11 7.16 -0.28
N HIS A 194 17.29 7.50 -1.26
CA HIS A 194 17.36 7.05 -2.65
C HIS A 194 17.47 5.51 -2.79
N PRO A 195 16.56 4.74 -2.17
CA PRO A 195 16.64 3.29 -2.15
C PRO A 195 16.58 2.64 -3.54
N VAL A 196 15.99 3.29 -4.56
CA VAL A 196 16.01 2.77 -5.94
C VAL A 196 17.42 2.88 -6.55
N LYS A 197 18.09 4.03 -6.35
CA LYS A 197 19.46 4.27 -6.86
C LYS A 197 20.51 3.45 -6.12
N ASN A 198 20.35 3.31 -4.81
CA ASN A 198 21.34 2.68 -3.93
C ASN A 198 21.16 1.16 -3.81
N TYR A 199 20.20 0.57 -4.52
CA TYR A 199 19.93 -0.88 -4.54
C TYR A 199 21.17 -1.72 -4.88
N ASP A 200 22.10 -1.17 -5.65
CA ASP A 200 23.31 -1.88 -6.11
C ASP A 200 24.47 -1.87 -5.09
N GLN A 201 24.34 -1.17 -3.96
CA GLN A 201 25.43 -1.05 -2.97
C GLN A 201 25.39 -2.09 -1.84
N THR A 202 24.35 -2.94 -1.79
CA THR A 202 24.23 -4.00 -0.77
C THR A 202 24.88 -5.33 -1.16
N THR A 203 25.56 -5.42 -2.30
CA THR A 203 26.26 -6.64 -2.77
C THR A 203 27.75 -6.70 -2.40
N THR A 204 28.24 -5.80 -1.54
CA THR A 204 29.61 -5.83 -1.02
C THR A 204 29.66 -5.66 0.49
N THR A 205 29.29 -6.72 1.22
CA THR A 205 29.82 -7.06 2.56
C THR A 205 29.66 -8.54 2.81
#